data_AF-A0A212C179-F1
#
_entry.id   AF-A0A212C179-F1
#
_cell.length_a   1.000
_cell.length_b   1.000
_cell.length_c   1.000
_cell.angle_alpha   90.00
_cell.angle_beta   90.00
_cell.angle_gamma   90.00
#
_symmetry.space_group_name_H-M   'P 1'
#
loop_
_entity.id
_entity.type
_entity.pdbx_description
1 polymer ?
#
loop_
_entity_poly.entity_id
_entity_poly.type
_entity_poly.pdbx_seq_one_letter_code
_entity_poly.pdbx_strand_id
1 'polypeptide(L)' 'VFNSKTAELLSHHQVEIKQEFPREGWVEQDPKEILQSVYECIEKTSIGVSNQRETTVVWDKLTGEPLYNAV' A
#
# COMPACT_ATOMS: atom_id res chain seq x y z
N VAL A 1 13.61 5.26 5.00
CA VAL A 1 14.05 6.26 6.00
C VAL A 1 15.15 7.13 5.40
N PHE A 2 14.97 8.44 5.39
CA PHE A 2 15.95 9.39 4.86
C PHE A 2 16.53 10.28 5.95
N ASN A 3 17.79 10.69 5.80
CA ASN A 3 18.41 11.70 6.65
C ASN A 3 17.79 13.07 6.37
N SER A 4 17.35 13.78 7.41
CA SER A 4 16.65 15.06 7.26
C SER A 4 17.52 16.21 6.75
N LYS A 5 18.85 16.12 6.85
CA LYS A 5 19.79 17.18 6.42
C LYS A 5 20.44 16.88 5.08
N THR A 6 20.77 15.62 4.82
CA THR A 6 21.52 15.21 3.62
C THR A 6 20.65 14.58 2.54
N ALA A 7 19.39 14.24 2.86
CA ALA A 7 18.48 13.48 2.01
C ALA A 7 19.00 12.08 1.62
N GLU A 8 20.03 11.58 2.31
CA GLU A 8 20.57 10.24 2.07
C GLU A 8 19.61 9.15 2.57
N LEU A 9 19.53 8.04 1.84
CA LEU A 9 18.77 6.86 2.24
C LEU A 9 19.50 6.13 3.37
N LEU A 10 18.91 6.10 4.56
CA LEU A 10 19.46 5.43 5.74
C LEU A 10 19.01 3.97 5.86
N SER A 11 17.77 3.68 5.46
CA SER A 11 17.18 2.35 5.54
C SER A 11 15.99 2.23 4.59
N HIS A 12 15.77 1.03 4.07
CA HIS A 12 14.67 0.69 3.17
C HIS A 12 14.13 -0.69 3.53
N HIS A 13 12.81 -0.83 3.50
CA HIS A 13 12.10 -2.09 3.60
C HIS A 13 11.00 -2.07 2.54
N GLN A 14 10.74 -3.21 1.91
CA GLN A 14 9.72 -3.37 0.88
C GLN A 14 9.09 -4.73 1.05
N VAL A 15 7.75 -4.74 1.03
CA VAL A 15 6.93 -5.95 1.08
C VAL A 15 6.20 -6.04 -0.25
N GLU A 16 6.30 -7.20 -0.91
CA GLU A 16 5.55 -7.46 -2.13
C GLU A 16 4.09 -7.74 -1.81
N ILE A 17 3.21 -7.30 -2.71
CA ILE A 17 1.75 -7.48 -2.59
C ILE A 17 1.31 -8.32 -3.78
N LYS A 18 0.48 -9.31 -3.54
CA LYS A 18 -0.05 -10.19 -4.57
C LYS A 18 -0.90 -9.42 -5.58
N GLN A 19 -0.75 -9.79 -6.85
CA GLN A 19 -1.62 -9.35 -7.94
C GLN A 19 -2.61 -10.47 -8.28
N GLU A 20 -3.89 -10.12 -8.39
CA GLU A 20 -4.96 -11.04 -8.75
C GLU A 20 -5.45 -10.76 -10.17
N PHE A 21 -5.62 -11.83 -10.96
CA PHE A 21 -6.03 -11.75 -12.36
C PHE A 21 -7.31 -12.58 -12.55
N PRO A 22 -8.46 -12.12 -12.03
CA PRO A 22 -9.71 -12.89 -12.08
C PRO A 22 -10.20 -13.09 -13.52
N ARG A 23 -9.84 -12.19 -14.44
CA ARG A 23 -10.17 -12.23 -15.88
C ARG A 23 -9.02 -11.68 -16.70
N GLU A 24 -9.01 -12.02 -17.99
CA GLU A 24 -8.04 -11.47 -18.93
C GLU A 24 -8.13 -9.93 -18.97
N GLY A 25 -6.97 -9.29 -18.83
CA GLY A 25 -6.84 -7.83 -18.80
C GLY A 25 -7.23 -7.17 -17.48
N TRP A 26 -7.66 -7.93 -16.46
CA TRP A 26 -7.99 -7.40 -15.14
C TRP A 26 -6.81 -7.60 -14.20
N VAL A 27 -6.49 -6.56 -13.44
CA VAL A 27 -5.50 -6.60 -12.36
C VAL A 27 -6.19 -6.06 -11.13
N GLU A 28 -6.23 -6.88 -10.08
CA GLU A 28 -6.85 -6.54 -8.81
C GLU A 28 -5.87 -6.80 -7.66
N GLN A 29 -6.06 -6.10 -6.54
CA GLN A 29 -5.26 -6.30 -5.32
C GLN A 29 -6.16 -6.25 -4.08
N ASP A 30 -5.83 -7.03 -3.05
CA ASP A 30 -6.55 -6.97 -1.76
C ASP A 30 -6.18 -5.68 -1.00
N PRO A 31 -7.13 -4.76 -0.72
CA PRO A 31 -6.88 -3.55 0.04
C PRO A 31 -6.31 -3.79 1.45
N LYS A 32 -6.64 -4.92 2.08
CA LYS A 32 -6.11 -5.29 3.39
C LYS A 32 -4.67 -5.72 3.32
N GLU A 33 -4.27 -6.43 2.26
CA GLU A 33 -2.87 -6.81 2.03
C GLU A 33 -2.01 -5.57 1.77
N ILE A 34 -2.53 -4.61 0.97
CA ILE A 34 -1.90 -3.29 0.79
C ILE A 34 -1.70 -2.62 2.15
N LEU A 35 -2.74 -2.51 2.97
CA LEU A 35 -2.63 -1.84 4.27
C LEU A 35 -1.69 -2.57 5.25
N GLN A 36 -1.71 -3.91 5.23
CA GLN A 36 -0.83 -4.73 6.07
C GLN A 36 0.64 -4.53 5.70
N SER A 37 0.96 -4.47 4.40
CA SER A 37 2.32 -4.19 3.92
C SER A 37 2.86 -2.84 4.40
N VAL A 38 1.97 -1.85 4.51
CA VAL A 38 2.29 -0.50 5.00
C VAL A 38 2.61 -0.55 6.49
N TYR A 39 1.80 -1.26 7.29
CA TYR A 39 2.08 -1.43 8.72
C TYR A 39 3.40 -2.16 8.98
N GLU A 40 3.71 -3.18 8.19
CA GLU A 40 4.98 -3.91 8.27
C GLU A 40 6.18 -3.02 7.94
N CYS A 41 6.05 -2.09 6.99
CA CYS A 41 7.12 -1.17 6.62
C CYS A 41 7.33 0.00 7.61
N ILE A 42 6.32 0.39 8.39
CA ILE A 42 6.31 1.68 9.12
C ILE A 42 6.93 1.64 10.52
N GLU A 43 7.18 0.47 11.09
CA GLU A 43 7.35 0.21 12.54
C GLU A 43 8.20 1.22 13.39
N LYS A 44 9.04 2.11 12.83
CA LYS A 44 10.02 2.92 13.59
C LYS A 44 10.28 4.39 13.17
N THR A 45 9.60 5.01 12.20
CA THR A 45 9.97 6.39 11.72
C THR A 45 8.80 7.31 11.31
N SER A 46 9.10 8.59 11.04
CA SER A 46 8.18 9.53 10.37
C SER A 46 7.83 9.06 8.95
N ILE A 47 6.60 9.35 8.52
CA ILE A 47 5.98 8.72 7.34
C ILE A 47 5.80 9.74 6.21
N GLY A 48 6.35 9.42 5.04
CA GLY A 48 5.95 10.00 3.76
C GLY A 48 5.19 8.95 2.96
N VAL A 49 4.05 9.31 2.38
CA VAL A 49 3.21 8.39 1.59
C VAL A 49 3.32 8.75 0.12
N SER A 50 3.61 7.74 -0.70
CA SER A 50 3.50 7.79 -2.16
C SER A 50 2.80 6.52 -2.62
N ASN A 51 1.96 6.59 -3.64
CA ASN A 51 1.12 5.50 -4.08
C ASN A 51 1.19 5.31 -5.61
N GLN A 52 0.89 4.08 -6.05
CA GLN A 52 0.51 3.84 -7.43
C GLN A 52 -0.73 4.69 -7.74
N ARG A 53 -0.67 5.45 -8.83
CA ARG A 53 -1.77 6.32 -9.25
C ARG A 53 -2.86 5.49 -9.93
N GLU A 54 -4.03 6.09 -10.06
CA GLU A 54 -5.25 5.52 -10.68
C GLU A 54 -5.92 4.35 -9.92
N THR A 55 -5.17 3.51 -9.20
CA THR A 55 -5.73 2.40 -8.40
C THR A 55 -6.80 2.90 -7.42
N THR A 56 -7.99 2.31 -7.48
CA THR A 56 -9.19 2.77 -6.78
C THR A 56 -9.67 1.74 -5.77
N VAL A 57 -9.91 2.19 -4.53
CA VAL A 57 -10.48 1.39 -3.44
C VAL A 57 -11.80 2.01 -3.01
N VAL A 58 -12.82 1.17 -2.80
CA VAL A 58 -14.10 1.58 -2.21
C VAL A 58 -14.32 0.79 -0.92
N TRP A 59 -14.66 1.48 0.16
CA TRP A 59 -14.85 0.88 1.49
C TRP A 59 -16.10 1.43 2.17
N ASP A 60 -16.62 0.66 3.12
CA ASP A 60 -17.69 1.12 4.02
C ASP A 60 -17.13 2.08 5.07
N LYS A 61 -17.73 3.27 5.18
CA LYS A 61 -17.25 4.33 6.07
C LYS A 61 -17.39 3.98 7.57
N LEU A 62 -18.38 3.18 7.94
CA LEU A 62 -18.68 2.84 9.33
C LEU A 62 -17.81 1.69 9.82
N THR A 63 -17.60 0.68 8.99
CA THR A 63 -16.83 -0.51 9.36
C THR A 63 -15.35 -0.42 8.98
N GLY A 64 -15.01 0.40 7.98
CA GLY A 64 -13.67 0.44 7.38
C GLY A 64 -13.37 -0.74 6.46
N GLU A 65 -14.35 -1.61 6.21
CA GLU A 65 -14.16 -2.81 5.40
C GLU A 65 -14.20 -2.49 3.91
N PRO A 66 -13.29 -3.06 3.10
CA PRO A 66 -13.34 -2.91 1.65
C PRO A 66 -14.60 -3.59 1.09
N LEU A 67 -15.26 -2.90 0.14
CA LEU A 67 -16.44 -3.45 -0.54
C LEU A 67 -16.06 -4.40 -1.68
N TYR A 68 -14.84 -4.23 -2.23
CA TYR A 68 -14.28 -5.03 -3.31
C TYR A 68 -12.74 -4.89 -3.32
N ASN A 69 -12.07 -5.72 -4.11
CA ASN A 69 -10.64 -5.56 -4.39
C ASN A 69 -10.34 -4.20 -5.03
N ALA A 70 -9.11 -3.73 -4.85
CA ALA A 70 -8.62 -2.55 -5.55
C ALA A 70 -8.44 -2.85 -7.04
N VAL A 71 -8.84 -1.91 -7.91
CA VAL A 71 -8.68 -1.96 -9.38
C VAL A 71 -7.76 -0.86 -9.84
#